data_AF-A0A0D8Y4M0-F1
#
_entry.id   AF-A0A0D8Y4M0-F1
#
_cell.length_a   1.000
_cell.length_b   1.000
_cell.length_c   1.000
_cell.angle_alpha   90.00
_cell.angle_beta   90.00
_cell.angle_gamma   90.00
#
_symmetry.space_group_name_H-M   'P 1'
#
loop_
_entity.id
_entity.type
_entity.pdbx_description
1 polymer ?
#
loop_
_entity_poly.entity_id
_entity_poly.type
_entity_poly.pdbx_seq_one_letter_code
_entity_poly.pdbx_strand_id
1 'polypeptide(L)'
;MMSERVFADILAAKLRGCYEKAVHVFRTIHRMDHFHTEMDRCPRCFRTKDGMKVKVNAIPCRKEIGCDRCHREGCEIEEKAGEDLQAFYQCPHALLPLNDTTDECHCQSRLLAVHLGSAYPAIRPENSPDLKQRSNSPPRRKK
;
A
#
# COMPACT_ATOMS: atom_id res chain seq x y z
N MET A 1 -9.44 -32.56 -18.01
CA MET A 1 -8.59 -31.35 -18.14
C MET A 1 -9.28 -30.24 -17.39
N MET A 2 -8.61 -29.59 -16.42
CA MET A 2 -9.19 -28.41 -15.76
C MET A 2 -9.25 -27.26 -16.76
N SER A 3 -10.33 -26.47 -16.75
CA SER A 3 -10.46 -25.33 -17.65
C SER A 3 -9.49 -24.21 -17.23
N GLU A 4 -9.04 -23.42 -18.20
CA GLU A 4 -8.17 -22.25 -17.96
C GLU A 4 -8.76 -21.30 -16.91
N ARG A 5 -10.09 -21.18 -16.89
CA ARG A 5 -10.84 -20.38 -15.91
C ARG A 5 -10.63 -20.90 -14.49
N VAL A 6 -10.83 -22.19 -14.25
CA VAL A 6 -10.66 -22.77 -12.90
C VAL A 6 -9.20 -22.67 -12.43
N PHE A 7 -8.24 -22.79 -13.36
CA PHE A 7 -6.83 -22.58 -13.03
C PHE A 7 -6.52 -21.13 -12.67
N ALA A 8 -7.12 -20.17 -13.39
CA ALA A 8 -6.97 -18.75 -13.09
C ALA A 8 -7.52 -18.40 -11.71
N ASP A 9 -8.71 -18.90 -11.37
CA ASP A 9 -9.33 -18.69 -10.06
C ASP A 9 -8.44 -19.22 -8.92
N ILE A 10 -7.85 -20.42 -9.08
CA ILE A 10 -6.92 -21.00 -8.10
C ILE A 10 -5.66 -20.14 -7.92
N LEU A 11 -5.10 -19.64 -9.03
CA LEU A 11 -3.90 -18.80 -8.98
C LEU A 11 -4.18 -17.46 -8.32
N ALA A 12 -5.30 -16.84 -8.64
CA ALA A 12 -5.68 -15.58 -8.03
C ALA A 12 -5.94 -15.74 -6.54
N ALA A 13 -6.62 -16.80 -6.10
CA ALA A 13 -6.77 -17.11 -4.68
C ALA A 13 -5.40 -17.26 -3.98
N LYS A 14 -4.44 -17.94 -4.60
CA LYS A 14 -3.07 -18.04 -4.07
C LYS A 14 -2.36 -16.69 -4.01
N LEU A 15 -2.51 -15.84 -5.03
CA LEU A 15 -1.90 -14.50 -5.05
C LEU A 15 -2.51 -13.59 -3.99
N ARG A 16 -3.84 -13.63 -3.79
CA ARG A 16 -4.55 -12.93 -2.71
C ARG A 16 -4.02 -13.36 -1.34
N GLY A 17 -3.90 -14.67 -1.09
CA GLY A 17 -3.34 -15.19 0.15
C GLY A 17 -1.85 -14.85 0.35
N CYS A 18 -1.04 -14.80 -0.71
CA CYS A 18 0.35 -14.34 -0.63
C CYS A 18 0.44 -12.84 -0.30
N TYR A 19 -0.44 -12.02 -0.88
CA TYR A 19 -0.53 -10.60 -0.59
C TYR A 19 -0.88 -10.35 0.88
N GLU A 20 -1.89 -11.04 1.40
CA GLU A 20 -2.30 -10.90 2.81
C GLU A 20 -1.14 -11.21 3.77
N LYS A 21 -0.41 -12.31 3.52
CA LYS A 21 0.79 -12.67 4.30
C LYS A 21 1.89 -11.60 4.21
N ALA A 22 2.13 -11.05 3.02
CA ALA A 22 3.12 -9.99 2.83
C ALA A 22 2.74 -8.70 3.57
N VAL A 23 1.46 -8.31 3.53
CA VAL A 23 0.93 -7.17 4.30
C VAL A 23 1.12 -7.40 5.80
N HIS A 24 0.83 -8.61 6.28
CA HIS A 24 1.01 -8.96 7.69
C HIS A 24 2.48 -8.84 8.14
N VAL A 25 3.41 -9.38 7.34
CA VAL A 25 4.86 -9.26 7.59
C VAL A 25 5.27 -7.79 7.62
N PHE A 26 4.83 -7.00 6.63
CA PHE A 26 5.14 -5.57 6.57
C PHE A 26 4.62 -4.82 7.80
N ARG A 27 3.36 -5.05 8.20
CA ARG A 27 2.78 -4.47 9.42
C ARG A 27 3.57 -4.85 10.67
N THR A 28 4.04 -6.09 10.75
CA THR A 28 4.82 -6.58 11.89
C THR A 28 6.18 -5.88 11.97
N ILE A 29 6.94 -5.84 10.87
CA ILE A 29 8.23 -5.15 10.80
C ILE A 29 8.04 -3.67 11.13
N HIS A 30 7.00 -3.05 10.58
CA HIS A 30 6.68 -1.65 10.84
C HIS A 30 6.45 -1.34 12.31
N ARG A 31 5.71 -2.21 13.03
CA ARG A 31 5.53 -2.10 14.48
C ARG A 31 6.84 -2.23 15.23
N MET A 32 7.76 -3.08 14.76
CA MET A 32 9.08 -3.22 15.39
C MET A 32 9.95 -1.96 15.23
N ASP A 33 9.76 -1.19 14.15
CA ASP A 33 10.44 0.09 13.95
C ASP A 33 9.92 1.20 14.88
N HIS A 34 8.81 0.96 15.59
CA HIS A 34 8.34 1.84 16.65
C HIS A 34 9.01 1.41 17.95
N PHE A 35 9.92 2.24 18.45
CA PHE A 35 10.70 1.91 19.64
C PHE A 35 10.76 3.10 20.60
N HIS A 36 11.25 2.83 21.80
CA HIS A 36 11.57 3.86 22.77
C HIS A 36 13.00 3.70 23.25
N THR A 37 13.58 4.81 23.66
CA THR A 37 14.91 4.87 24.26
C THR A 37 14.91 5.84 25.43
N GLU A 38 15.86 5.68 26.35
CA GLU A 38 16.01 6.54 27.50
C GLU A 38 17.10 7.57 27.24
N MET A 39 16.75 8.85 27.36
CA MET A 39 17.67 9.98 27.13
C MET A 39 17.63 10.95 28.30
N ASP A 40 18.71 11.67 28.58
CA ASP A 40 18.74 12.66 29.67
C ASP A 40 17.79 13.84 29.40
N ARG A 41 17.55 14.14 28.11
CA ARG A 41 16.73 15.26 27.66
C ARG A 41 15.90 14.88 26.44
N CYS A 42 14.63 15.29 26.42
CA CYS A 42 13.76 15.12 25.25
C CYS A 42 14.22 16.02 24.09
N PRO A 43 14.37 15.51 22.86
CA PRO A 43 14.81 16.31 21.71
C PRO A 43 13.75 17.31 21.21
N ARG A 44 12.47 17.16 21.60
CA ARG A 44 11.34 17.97 21.09
C ARG A 44 10.93 19.11 22.03
N CYS A 45 10.78 18.83 23.32
CA CYS A 45 10.42 19.86 24.32
C CYS A 45 11.53 20.17 25.32
N PHE A 46 12.70 19.55 25.17
CA PHE A 46 13.86 19.78 26.03
C PHE A 46 13.67 19.44 27.52
N ARG A 47 12.57 18.76 27.87
CA ARG A 47 12.30 18.27 29.22
C ARG A 47 13.39 17.32 29.69
N THR A 48 13.82 17.52 30.93
CA THR A 48 14.65 16.62 31.73
C THR A 48 13.80 16.06 32.88
N LYS A 49 14.30 15.04 33.58
CA LYS A 49 13.70 14.52 34.81
C LYS A 49 14.83 14.45 35.84
N ASP A 50 14.67 15.14 36.97
CA ASP A 50 15.76 15.33 37.94
C ASP A 50 16.35 13.98 38.39
N GLY A 51 17.60 13.71 37.99
CA GLY A 51 18.31 12.46 38.29
C GLY A 51 17.81 11.21 37.56
N MET A 52 16.88 11.32 36.61
CA MET A 52 16.33 10.19 35.86
C MET A 52 16.32 10.44 34.35
N LYS A 53 16.50 9.38 33.57
CA LYS A 53 16.32 9.46 32.12
C LYS A 53 14.84 9.64 31.76
N VAL A 54 14.61 10.36 30.67
CA VAL A 54 13.31 10.56 30.05
C VAL A 54 13.11 9.51 28.97
N LYS A 55 11.98 8.81 29.01
CA LYS A 55 11.57 7.93 27.92
C LYS A 55 11.24 8.78 26.68
N VAL A 56 11.91 8.49 25.58
CA VAL A 56 11.71 9.12 24.27
C VAL A 56 11.22 8.04 23.31
N ASN A 57 10.04 8.23 22.75
CA ASN A 57 9.46 7.36 21.74
C ASN A 57 9.88 7.87 20.35
N ALA A 58 10.20 6.95 19.46
CA ALA A 58 10.48 7.18 18.05
C ALA A 58 9.39 6.49 17.23
N ILE A 59 8.69 7.27 16.41
CA ILE A 59 7.69 6.81 15.45
C ILE A 59 8.14 7.25 14.06
N PRO A 60 8.93 6.41 13.37
CA PRO A 60 9.43 6.73 12.03
C PRO A 60 8.32 7.00 11.02
N CYS A 61 7.18 6.29 11.15
CA CYS A 61 6.06 6.41 10.21
C CYS A 61 5.47 7.82 10.16
N ARG A 62 5.43 8.51 11.30
CA ARG A 62 4.98 9.90 11.43
C ARG A 62 6.12 10.91 11.39
N LYS A 63 7.37 10.44 11.24
CA LYS A 63 8.59 11.24 11.42
C LYS A 63 8.60 11.98 12.77
N GLU A 64 8.09 11.31 13.81
CA GLU A 64 7.98 11.89 15.15
C GLU A 64 8.99 11.27 16.12
N ILE A 65 9.59 12.14 16.93
CA ILE A 65 10.42 11.76 18.06
C ILE A 65 10.07 12.66 19.24
N GLY A 66 9.84 12.08 20.42
CA GLY A 66 9.45 12.88 21.58
C GLY A 66 9.21 12.06 22.85
N CYS A 67 9.23 12.73 23.99
CA CYS A 67 8.83 12.10 25.25
C CYS A 67 7.32 11.90 25.29
N ASP A 68 6.84 11.18 26.31
CA ASP A 68 5.41 10.86 26.49
C ASP A 68 4.48 12.10 26.48
N ARG A 69 4.99 13.30 26.77
CA ARG A 69 4.21 14.56 26.66
C ARG A 69 4.13 15.13 25.24
N CYS A 70 5.19 14.95 24.44
CA CYS A 70 5.25 15.46 23.07
C CYS A 70 4.65 14.48 22.07
N HIS A 71 4.63 13.22 22.45
CA HIS A 71 4.14 12.12 21.66
C HIS A 71 2.60 12.14 21.64
N ARG A 72 2.02 12.05 20.44
CA ARG A 72 0.62 11.66 20.28
C ARG A 72 0.60 10.15 20.03
N GLU A 73 -0.19 9.43 20.81
CA GLU A 73 -0.37 7.99 20.62
C GLU A 73 -0.90 7.67 19.21
N GLY A 74 -0.63 6.45 18.76
CA GLY A 74 -1.08 5.92 17.46
C GLY A 74 0.03 5.75 16.43
N CYS A 75 -0.18 4.80 15.53
CA CYS A 75 0.63 4.56 14.35
C CYS A 75 -0.17 4.99 13.13
N GLU A 76 0.42 5.74 12.19
CA GLU A 76 -0.31 6.16 10.97
C GLU A 76 -0.77 4.96 10.14
N ILE A 77 0.05 3.91 10.06
CA ILE A 77 -0.32 2.68 9.36
C ILE A 77 -1.42 1.93 10.11
N GLU A 78 -1.42 1.93 11.44
CA GLU A 78 -2.47 1.26 12.23
C GLU A 78 -3.78 2.04 12.26
N GLU A 79 -3.72 3.37 12.38
CA GLU A 79 -4.90 4.24 12.34
C GLU A 79 -5.59 4.18 10.98
N LYS A 80 -4.82 4.15 9.89
CA LYS A 80 -5.36 3.90 8.54
C LYS A 80 -5.74 2.44 8.33
N ALA A 81 -5.13 1.50 9.05
CA ALA A 81 -5.44 0.07 8.99
C ALA A 81 -6.73 -0.34 9.72
N GLY A 82 -7.39 0.58 10.44
CA GLY A 82 -8.79 0.38 10.86
C GLY A 82 -9.72 0.20 9.65
N GLU A 83 -9.29 0.66 8.47
CA GLU A 83 -9.76 0.24 7.16
C GLU A 83 -8.73 -0.79 6.62
N ASP A 84 -9.15 -2.03 6.32
CA ASP A 84 -8.24 -3.05 5.81
C ASP A 84 -7.43 -2.50 4.63
N LEU A 85 -6.10 -2.63 4.68
CA LEU A 85 -5.24 -2.21 3.57
C LEU A 85 -5.63 -3.04 2.35
N GLN A 86 -6.38 -2.42 1.44
CA GLN A 86 -6.96 -3.08 0.28
C GLN A 86 -6.11 -2.80 -0.96
N ALA A 87 -5.51 -3.85 -1.51
CA ALA A 87 -4.95 -3.76 -2.86
C ALA A 87 -6.08 -3.63 -3.88
N PHE A 88 -5.83 -2.91 -4.97
CA PHE A 88 -6.74 -2.83 -6.10
C PHE A 88 -6.04 -3.29 -7.38
N TYR A 89 -6.75 -4.09 -8.18
CA TYR A 89 -6.41 -4.34 -9.56
C TYR A 89 -7.00 -3.23 -10.43
N GLN A 90 -6.14 -2.53 -11.16
CA GLN A 90 -6.56 -1.49 -12.11
C GLN A 90 -6.44 -2.01 -13.55
N CYS A 91 -7.52 -1.86 -14.31
CA CYS A 91 -7.54 -2.08 -15.76
C CYS A 91 -8.41 -1.01 -16.43
N PRO A 92 -8.42 -0.92 -17.78
CA PRO A 92 -9.27 0.05 -18.49
C PRO A 92 -10.77 -0.05 -18.18
N HIS A 93 -11.24 -1.22 -17.73
CA HIS A 93 -12.66 -1.46 -17.45
C HIS A 93 -13.05 -1.17 -15.99
N ALA A 94 -12.11 -1.27 -15.04
CA ALA A 94 -12.42 -1.21 -13.62
C ALA A 94 -11.19 -1.01 -12.72
N LEU A 95 -11.47 -0.48 -11.52
CA LEU A 95 -10.59 -0.53 -10.35
C LEU A 95 -11.26 -1.45 -9.32
N LEU A 96 -10.78 -2.69 -9.21
CA LEU A 96 -11.42 -3.74 -8.41
C LEU A 96 -10.58 -4.07 -7.18
N PRO A 97 -11.17 -4.17 -5.99
CA PRO A 97 -10.43 -4.62 -4.82
C PRO A 97 -9.98 -6.07 -5.00
N LEU A 98 -8.73 -6.33 -4.64
CA LEU A 98 -8.11 -7.64 -4.70
C LEU A 98 -8.45 -8.42 -3.42
N ASN A 99 -9.64 -9.03 -3.36
CA ASN A 99 -10.12 -9.83 -2.23
C ASN A 99 -11.01 -10.97 -2.72
N ASP A 100 -11.27 -11.96 -1.86
CA ASP A 100 -11.94 -13.22 -2.22
C ASP A 100 -13.42 -13.08 -2.64
N THR A 101 -14.03 -11.93 -2.36
CA THR A 101 -15.44 -11.66 -2.67
C THR A 101 -15.64 -10.88 -3.96
N THR A 102 -14.57 -10.38 -4.58
CA THR A 102 -14.65 -9.58 -5.81
C THR A 102 -14.43 -10.45 -7.03
N ASP A 103 -15.40 -10.38 -7.96
CA ASP A 103 -15.32 -11.03 -9.26
C ASP A 103 -14.13 -10.51 -10.08
N GLU A 104 -13.48 -11.41 -10.80
CA GLU A 104 -12.34 -11.04 -11.63
C GLU A 104 -12.79 -10.40 -12.93
N CYS A 105 -12.14 -9.29 -13.28
CA CYS A 105 -12.26 -8.77 -14.63
C CYS A 105 -11.61 -9.75 -15.62
N HIS A 106 -12.25 -9.99 -16.78
CA HIS A 106 -11.70 -10.81 -17.85
C HIS A 106 -10.27 -10.40 -18.30
N CYS A 107 -9.90 -9.13 -18.10
CA CYS A 107 -8.54 -8.64 -18.31
C CYS A 107 -7.48 -9.40 -17.47
N GLN A 108 -7.83 -9.86 -16.27
CA GLN A 108 -6.95 -10.64 -15.41
C GLN A 108 -6.67 -12.02 -16.01
N SER A 109 -7.71 -12.71 -16.51
CA SER A 109 -7.55 -14.03 -17.15
C SER A 109 -6.65 -13.96 -18.39
N ARG A 110 -6.81 -12.91 -19.22
CA ARG A 110 -5.96 -12.70 -20.40
C ARG A 110 -4.51 -12.41 -20.01
N LEU A 111 -4.30 -11.57 -19.01
CA LEU A 111 -2.96 -11.27 -18.49
C LEU A 111 -2.29 -12.53 -17.93
N LEU A 112 -3.06 -13.36 -17.23
CA LEU A 112 -2.57 -14.62 -16.68
C LEU A 112 -2.19 -15.62 -17.78
N ALA A 113 -3.00 -15.75 -18.83
CA ALA A 113 -2.70 -16.60 -19.98
C ALA A 113 -1.37 -16.22 -20.66
N VAL A 114 -1.08 -14.92 -20.79
CA VAL A 114 0.20 -14.43 -21.33
C VAL A 114 1.39 -14.86 -20.45
N HIS A 115 1.26 -14.80 -19.13
CA HIS A 115 2.33 -15.16 -18.21
C HIS A 115 2.52 -16.68 -18.04
N LEU A 116 1.45 -17.46 -18.18
CA LEU A 116 1.47 -18.92 -18.07
C LEU A 116 1.81 -19.64 -19.37
N GLY A 117 1.52 -19.01 -20.51
CA GLY A 117 1.64 -19.60 -21.83
C GLY A 117 2.35 -18.65 -22.78
N SER A 118 3.67 -18.78 -22.82
CA SER A 118 4.52 -18.41 -23.96
C SER A 118 4.16 -19.26 -25.21
N ALA A 119 2.91 -19.15 -25.66
CA ALA A 119 2.37 -19.71 -26.90
C ALA A 119 1.53 -18.69 -27.71
N TYR A 120 1.52 -17.40 -27.33
CA TYR A 120 1.01 -16.33 -28.19
C TYR A 120 1.95 -15.13 -28.18
N PRO A 121 2.32 -14.58 -29.35
CA PRO A 121 3.16 -13.40 -29.42
C PRO A 121 2.45 -12.22 -28.75
N ALA A 122 3.19 -11.49 -27.91
CA ALA A 122 2.71 -10.30 -27.23
C ALA A 122 2.20 -9.28 -28.26
N ILE A 123 0.89 -9.06 -28.30
CA ILE A 123 0.36 -7.85 -28.94
C ILE A 123 0.77 -6.71 -28.02
N ARG A 124 1.83 -6.00 -28.41
CA ARG A 124 2.29 -4.78 -27.74
C ARG A 124 1.12 -3.79 -27.65
N PRO A 125 0.87 -3.17 -26.49
CA PRO A 125 -0.11 -2.10 -26.38
C PRO A 125 0.49 -0.82 -26.95
N GLU A 126 0.74 -0.76 -28.25
CA GLU A 126 1.16 0.48 -28.94
C GLU A 126 0.01 1.19 -29.68
N ASN A 127 -1.22 0.72 -29.57
CA ASN A 127 -2.37 1.35 -30.23
C ASN A 127 -3.55 1.63 -29.27
N SER A 128 -3.30 2.38 -28.19
CA SER A 128 -4.36 3.12 -27.51
C SER A 128 -4.24 4.61 -27.89
N PRO A 129 -5.07 5.16 -28.80
CA PRO A 129 -5.18 6.60 -28.90
C PRO A 129 -5.89 7.11 -27.64
N ASP A 130 -5.48 8.29 -27.19
CA ASP A 130 -6.05 9.07 -26.08
C ASP A 130 -5.67 8.67 -24.64
N LEU A 131 -4.37 8.71 -24.35
CA LEU A 131 -3.90 9.35 -23.10
C LEU A 131 -3.79 10.87 -23.36
N LYS A 132 -4.94 11.54 -23.48
CA LYS A 132 -4.97 13.00 -23.45
C LYS A 132 -4.57 13.46 -22.05
N GLN A 133 -3.38 14.05 -22.00
CA GLN A 133 -2.89 14.89 -20.92
C GLN A 133 -4.02 15.81 -20.41
N ARG A 134 -4.48 15.58 -19.18
CA ARG A 134 -5.21 16.60 -18.43
C ARG A 134 -4.23 17.71 -18.07
N SER A 135 -4.09 18.70 -18.95
CA SER A 135 -3.57 20.01 -18.59
C SER A 135 -4.74 20.87 -18.08
N ASN A 136 -4.81 21.03 -16.75
CA ASN A 136 -5.63 22.05 -16.12
C ASN A 136 -4.89 23.39 -16.18
N SER A 137 -5.45 24.41 -16.87
CA SER A 137 -5.38 25.84 -16.50
C SER A 137 -6.37 26.69 -17.35
N PRO A 138 -7.01 27.74 -16.77
CA PRO A 138 -8.19 28.42 -17.34
C PRO A 138 -7.85 29.60 -18.28
N PRO A 139 -8.84 30.21 -18.99
CA PRO A 139 -8.56 31.14 -20.09
C PRO A 139 -8.27 32.55 -19.58
N ARG A 140 -7.25 33.20 -20.14
CA ARG A 140 -6.99 34.63 -19.91
C ARG A 140 -7.29 35.43 -21.19
N ARG A 141 -8.41 36.15 -21.16
CA ARG A 141 -8.78 37.20 -22.13
C ARG A 141 -7.82 38.41 -22.03
N LYS A 142 -7.84 39.21 -23.11
CA LYS A 142 -7.30 40.57 -23.39
C LYS A 142 -6.12 40.50 -24.38
N LYS A 143 -6.08 41.27 -25.47
CA LYS A 143 -6.66 42.58 -25.81
C LYS A 143 -7.26 42.57 -27.20
#